data_AF-A0A1G6I0F9-F1
#
_entry.id   AF-A0A1G6I0F9-F1
#
_cell.length_a   1.000
_cell.length_b   1.000
_cell.length_c   1.000
_cell.angle_alpha   90.00
_cell.angle_beta   90.00
_cell.angle_gamma   90.00
#
_symmetry.space_group_name_H-M   'P 1'
#
loop_
_entity.id
_entity.type
_entity.pdbx_description
1 polymer ?
#
loop_
_entity_poly.entity_id
_entity_poly.type
_entity_poly.pdbx_seq_one_letter_code
_entity_poly.pdbx_strand_id
1 'polypeptide(L)'
;MSAARLFTRRPAASRPTDPTVGRLAALAVLAMLAVVALVPPLREWLEVSMARQMLVLLPWVFAAGCLSQRLLSLRGRGRLARASRPYALTLLVVATVAYGAWMLPIALDLSRLSPWINVAKYITVLLAGLSTGVALRVSAWPIVLFFGGNVVWMGLTFGMLFVDAESRLCASYLIDDQRMAGVGLMVYAMALGVWLLVWAARRADRADSAKESAATAVNAGEMGSQEQ
;
A
#
# COMPACT_ATOMS: atom_id res chain seq x y z
N MET A 1 49.64 11.75 -0.71
CA MET A 1 48.94 12.55 0.32
C MET A 1 47.52 12.78 -0.18
N SER A 2 46.59 11.88 0.11
CA SER A 2 45.64 11.93 1.24
C SER A 2 44.49 12.92 1.04
N ALA A 3 43.40 12.45 0.40
CA ALA A 3 42.06 13.06 0.50
C ALA A 3 40.93 12.04 0.22
N ALA A 4 41.20 10.74 0.42
CA ALA A 4 40.22 9.68 0.31
C ALA A 4 39.92 9.16 1.73
N ARG A 5 38.88 9.70 2.39
CA ARG A 5 38.18 9.13 3.56
C ARG A 5 37.21 10.11 4.25
N LEU A 6 36.22 10.67 3.55
CA LEU A 6 35.21 11.51 4.22
C LEU A 6 33.74 11.27 3.87
N PHE A 7 33.41 10.20 3.14
CA PHE A 7 32.00 9.88 2.83
C PHE A 7 31.61 8.41 3.07
N THR A 8 32.16 7.77 4.10
CA THR A 8 31.57 6.55 4.66
C THR A 8 30.38 6.92 5.54
N ARG A 9 29.28 7.34 4.91
CA ARG A 9 27.98 7.52 5.57
C ARG A 9 27.49 6.12 5.95
N ARG A 10 27.87 5.63 7.14
CA ARG A 10 27.31 4.41 7.74
C ARG A 10 25.79 4.51 7.64
N PRO A 11 25.08 3.60 6.96
CA PRO A 11 23.63 3.61 6.98
C PRO A 11 23.21 3.43 8.44
N ALA A 12 22.43 4.38 8.94
CA ALA A 12 21.86 4.32 10.27
C ALA A 12 21.22 2.93 10.46
N ALA A 13 21.78 2.14 11.37
CA ALA A 13 21.23 0.85 11.73
C ALA A 13 19.77 1.08 12.12
N SER A 14 18.86 0.65 11.25
CA SER A 14 17.43 0.72 11.53
C SER A 14 17.21 -0.03 12.84
N ARG A 15 16.78 0.69 13.89
CA ARG A 15 16.39 0.05 15.17
C ARG A 15 15.51 -1.15 14.83
N PRO A 16 15.84 -2.36 15.29
CA PRO A 16 14.96 -3.50 15.09
C PRO A 16 13.63 -3.14 15.73
N THR A 17 12.62 -2.86 14.91
CA THR A 17 11.26 -2.65 15.40
C THR A 17 10.85 -3.95 16.07
N ASP A 18 10.63 -3.89 17.38
CA ASP A 18 10.25 -5.05 18.15
C ASP A 18 9.04 -5.73 17.49
N PRO A 19 9.14 -7.03 17.13
CA PRO A 19 8.04 -7.75 16.48
C PRO A 19 6.74 -7.72 17.30
N THR A 20 6.81 -7.48 18.61
CA THR A 20 5.64 -7.32 19.48
C THR A 20 4.87 -6.03 19.18
N VAL A 21 5.54 -4.89 19.07
CA VAL A 21 4.93 -3.58 18.74
C VAL A 21 4.23 -3.65 17.38
N GLY A 22 4.85 -4.32 16.40
CA GLY A 22 4.26 -4.49 15.08
C GLY A 22 3.00 -5.38 15.05
N ARG A 23 2.89 -6.33 15.99
CA ARG A 23 1.71 -7.20 16.15
C ARG A 23 0.59 -6.48 16.90
N LEU A 24 0.91 -5.77 17.98
CA LEU A 24 -0.05 -4.97 18.74
C LEU A 24 -0.71 -3.91 17.85
N ALA A 25 0.07 -3.23 17.02
CA ALA A 25 -0.48 -2.27 16.04
C ALA A 25 -1.43 -2.95 15.04
N ALA A 26 -1.08 -4.14 14.53
CA ALA A 26 -1.96 -4.86 13.61
C ALA A 26 -3.26 -5.33 14.28
N LEU A 27 -3.17 -5.83 15.51
CA LEU A 27 -4.34 -6.21 16.31
C LEU A 27 -5.22 -5.00 16.62
N ALA A 28 -4.63 -3.87 17.01
CA ALA A 28 -5.38 -2.64 17.29
C ALA A 28 -6.14 -2.14 16.05
N VAL A 29 -5.49 -2.15 14.87
CA VAL A 29 -6.12 -1.75 13.61
C VAL A 29 -7.28 -2.68 13.23
N LEU A 30 -7.10 -4.00 13.39
CA LEU A 30 -8.14 -5.00 13.11
C LEU A 30 -9.29 -4.94 14.13
N ALA A 31 -8.98 -4.74 15.41
CA ALA A 31 -9.98 -4.58 16.46
C ALA A 31 -10.81 -3.32 16.21
N MET A 32 -10.17 -2.20 15.88
CA MET A 32 -10.87 -0.95 15.54
C MET A 32 -11.75 -1.14 14.29
N LEU A 33 -11.26 -1.86 13.28
CA LEU A 33 -12.07 -2.20 12.10
C LEU A 33 -13.28 -3.05 12.49
N ALA A 34 -13.11 -4.05 13.35
CA ALA A 34 -14.21 -4.89 13.83
C ALA A 34 -15.25 -4.07 14.60
N VAL A 35 -14.81 -3.15 15.47
CA VAL A 35 -15.70 -2.23 16.19
C VAL A 35 -16.50 -1.36 15.22
N VAL A 36 -15.84 -0.75 14.23
CA VAL A 36 -16.51 0.06 13.20
C VAL A 36 -17.54 -0.76 12.40
N ALA A 37 -17.21 -2.00 12.04
CA ALA A 37 -18.11 -2.87 11.27
C ALA A 37 -19.32 -3.33 12.10
N LEU A 38 -19.10 -3.62 13.40
CA LEU A 38 -20.10 -4.21 14.29
C LEU A 38 -21.02 -3.17 14.95
N VAL A 39 -20.62 -1.90 15.00
CA VAL A 39 -21.40 -0.80 15.59
C VAL A 39 -22.15 -0.02 14.48
N PRO A 40 -23.46 -0.26 14.29
CA PRO A 40 -24.24 0.36 13.20
C PRO A 40 -24.19 1.90 13.15
N PRO A 41 -24.32 2.66 14.25
CA PRO A 41 -24.32 4.12 14.17
C PRO A 41 -22.96 4.69 13.73
N LEU A 42 -21.86 4.01 14.07
CA LEU A 42 -20.52 4.43 13.66
C LEU A 42 -20.29 4.18 12.17
N ARG A 43 -20.78 3.04 11.67
CA ARG A 43 -20.79 2.72 10.24
C ARG A 43 -21.64 3.70 9.46
N GLU A 44 -22.85 4.00 9.92
CA GLU A 44 -23.74 4.96 9.27
C GLU A 44 -23.12 6.35 9.22
N TRP A 45 -22.50 6.81 10.30
CA TRP A 45 -21.82 8.10 10.33
C TRP A 45 -20.67 8.18 9.32
N LEU A 46 -19.87 7.12 9.18
CA LEU A 46 -18.78 7.05 8.19
C LEU A 46 -19.28 6.96 6.75
N GLU A 47 -20.39 6.26 6.52
CA GLU A 47 -20.99 6.05 5.20
C GLU A 47 -21.94 7.16 4.76
N VAL A 48 -22.31 8.11 5.65
CA VAL A 48 -23.13 9.28 5.27
C VAL A 48 -22.37 10.25 4.38
N SER A 49 -21.04 10.34 4.51
CA SER A 49 -20.22 11.22 3.67
C SER A 49 -19.34 10.40 2.74
N MET A 50 -19.41 10.72 1.45
CA MET A 50 -18.56 10.12 0.41
C MET A 50 -17.07 10.30 0.76
N ALA A 51 -16.69 11.49 1.25
CA ALA A 51 -15.32 11.80 1.62
C ALA A 51 -14.84 10.92 2.79
N ARG A 52 -15.64 10.74 3.84
CA ARG A 52 -15.25 9.88 4.99
C ARG A 52 -15.10 8.42 4.57
N GLN A 53 -16.00 7.93 3.74
CA GLN A 53 -15.93 6.56 3.25
C GLN A 53 -14.67 6.34 2.39
N MET A 54 -14.40 7.21 1.43
CA MET A 54 -13.25 7.05 0.52
C MET A 54 -11.90 7.39 1.14
N LEU A 55 -11.82 8.40 2.00
CA LEU A 55 -10.55 8.93 2.53
C LEU A 55 -10.17 8.33 3.88
N VAL A 56 -11.13 7.82 4.65
CA VAL A 56 -10.86 7.27 5.98
C VAL A 56 -11.15 5.79 6.02
N LEU A 57 -12.37 5.38 5.69
CA LEU A 57 -12.81 3.99 5.88
C LEU A 57 -12.09 3.01 4.94
N LEU A 58 -12.09 3.24 3.62
CA LEU A 58 -11.43 2.33 2.68
C LEU A 58 -9.91 2.26 2.89
N PRO A 59 -9.18 3.38 3.10
CA PRO A 59 -7.76 3.33 3.40
C PRO A 59 -7.47 2.62 4.72
N TRP A 60 -8.33 2.74 5.72
CA TRP A 60 -8.20 2.02 6.99
C TRP A 60 -8.35 0.51 6.80
N VAL A 61 -9.37 0.07 6.07
CA VAL A 61 -9.58 -1.36 5.75
C VAL A 61 -8.40 -1.91 4.95
N PHE A 62 -7.91 -1.15 3.98
CA PHE A 62 -6.75 -1.51 3.18
C PHE A 62 -5.49 -1.62 4.04
N ALA A 63 -5.27 -0.67 4.96
CA ALA A 63 -4.19 -0.74 5.92
C ALA A 63 -4.31 -1.97 6.84
N ALA A 64 -5.50 -2.29 7.33
CA ALA A 64 -5.75 -3.49 8.12
C ALA A 64 -5.35 -4.77 7.37
N GLY A 65 -5.74 -4.88 6.10
CA GLY A 65 -5.31 -5.95 5.20
C GLY A 65 -3.79 -6.02 5.06
N CYS A 66 -3.14 -4.89 4.80
CA CYS A 66 -1.69 -4.81 4.66
C CYS A 66 -0.94 -5.19 5.95
N LEU A 67 -1.46 -4.78 7.11
CA LEU A 67 -0.88 -5.09 8.43
C LEU A 67 -1.21 -6.51 8.92
N SER A 68 -2.24 -7.19 8.41
CA SER A 68 -2.66 -8.53 8.87
C SER A 68 -1.54 -9.57 8.80
N GLN A 69 -0.67 -9.49 7.78
CA GLN A 69 0.51 -10.35 7.67
C GLN A 69 1.52 -10.16 8.81
N ARG A 70 1.42 -9.08 9.59
CA ARG A 70 2.24 -8.87 10.78
C ARG A 70 1.83 -9.78 11.94
N LEU A 71 0.61 -10.32 11.93
CA LEU A 71 0.17 -11.29 12.92
C LEU A 71 0.90 -12.63 12.76
N LEU A 72 1.28 -12.99 11.53
CA LEU A 72 2.07 -14.19 11.26
C LEU A 72 3.44 -14.15 11.95
N SER A 73 3.91 -15.32 12.41
CA SER A 73 5.29 -15.51 12.86
C SER A 73 6.28 -15.19 11.75
N LEU A 74 7.53 -14.85 12.10
CA LEU A 74 8.57 -14.56 11.10
C LEU A 74 8.73 -15.73 10.11
N ARG A 75 8.66 -16.98 10.62
CA ARG A 75 8.62 -18.20 9.79
C ARG A 75 7.39 -18.25 8.88
N GLY A 76 6.20 -17.92 9.41
CA GLY A 76 4.97 -17.85 8.63
C GLY A 76 5.03 -16.82 7.50
N ARG A 77 5.56 -15.62 7.78
CA ARG A 77 5.76 -14.56 6.77
C ARG A 77 6.74 -15.02 5.67
N GLY A 78 7.82 -15.70 6.04
CA GLY A 78 8.78 -16.24 5.08
C GLY A 78 8.17 -17.32 4.18
N ARG A 79 7.37 -18.23 4.75
CA ARG A 79 6.63 -19.25 3.97
C ARG A 79 5.62 -18.62 3.01
N LEU A 80 4.83 -17.65 3.49
CA LEU A 80 3.87 -16.93 2.66
C LEU A 80 4.57 -16.23 1.50
N ALA A 81 5.64 -15.48 1.76
CA ALA A 81 6.40 -14.78 0.73
C ALA A 81 6.99 -15.74 -0.31
N ARG A 82 7.46 -16.92 0.11
CA ARG A 82 8.01 -17.94 -0.80
C ARG A 82 6.91 -18.55 -1.67
N ALA A 83 5.78 -18.93 -1.08
CA ALA A 83 4.65 -19.49 -1.80
C ALA A 83 4.02 -18.49 -2.78
N SER A 84 4.05 -17.20 -2.44
CA SER A 84 3.47 -16.12 -3.27
C SER A 84 4.42 -15.55 -4.33
N ARG A 85 5.70 -15.94 -4.34
CA ARG A 85 6.68 -15.51 -5.37
C ARG A 85 6.21 -15.64 -6.81
N PRO A 86 5.71 -16.82 -7.26
CA PRO A 86 5.24 -16.96 -8.63
C PRO A 86 4.02 -16.08 -8.95
N TYR A 87 3.25 -15.68 -7.94
CA TYR A 87 2.01 -14.90 -8.10
C TYR A 87 2.18 -13.41 -7.84
N ALA A 88 3.42 -12.90 -7.81
CA ALA A 88 3.70 -11.50 -7.48
C ALA A 88 2.94 -10.49 -8.35
N LEU A 89 2.90 -10.73 -9.68
CA LEU A 89 2.17 -9.90 -10.62
C LEU A 89 0.66 -9.99 -10.39
N THR A 90 0.13 -11.19 -10.21
CA THR A 90 -1.30 -11.42 -9.94
C THR A 90 -1.74 -10.69 -8.67
N LEU A 91 -0.93 -10.69 -7.62
CA LEU A 91 -1.24 -9.96 -6.38
C LEU A 91 -1.33 -8.45 -6.59
N LEU A 92 -0.46 -7.86 -7.42
CA LEU A 92 -0.52 -6.43 -7.76
C LEU A 92 -1.75 -6.10 -8.61
N VAL A 93 -2.08 -6.95 -9.58
CA VAL A 93 -3.28 -6.79 -10.41
C VAL A 93 -4.54 -6.88 -9.56
N VAL A 94 -4.66 -7.93 -8.74
CA VAL A 94 -5.80 -8.12 -7.82
C VAL A 94 -5.92 -6.92 -6.88
N ALA A 95 -4.82 -6.44 -6.30
CA ALA A 95 -4.86 -5.27 -5.44
C ALA A 95 -5.35 -4.01 -6.15
N THR A 96 -4.84 -3.74 -7.34
CA THR A 96 -5.16 -2.55 -8.13
C THR A 96 -6.62 -2.58 -8.61
N VAL A 97 -7.06 -3.72 -9.14
CA VAL A 97 -8.44 -3.89 -9.63
C VAL A 97 -9.44 -3.89 -8.48
N ALA A 98 -9.17 -4.65 -7.41
CA ALA A 98 -10.08 -4.73 -6.28
C ALA A 98 -10.24 -3.39 -5.57
N TYR A 99 -9.16 -2.64 -5.36
CA TYR A 99 -9.25 -1.30 -4.75
C TYR A 99 -9.85 -0.27 -5.74
N GLY A 100 -9.43 -0.32 -7.00
CA GLY A 100 -9.90 0.57 -8.07
C GLY A 100 -11.40 0.46 -8.32
N ALA A 101 -11.99 -0.73 -8.21
CA ALA A 101 -13.43 -0.93 -8.36
C ALA A 101 -14.26 -0.09 -7.36
N TRP A 102 -13.73 0.16 -6.15
CA TRP A 102 -14.40 0.95 -5.12
C TRP A 102 -14.13 2.45 -5.21
N MET A 103 -13.28 2.88 -6.15
CA MET A 103 -13.22 4.30 -6.54
C MET A 103 -14.41 4.70 -7.42
N LEU A 104 -15.18 3.73 -7.94
CA LEU A 104 -16.29 4.00 -8.85
C LEU A 104 -17.54 4.46 -8.07
N PRO A 105 -18.11 5.65 -8.36
CA PRO A 105 -19.30 6.19 -7.72
C PRO A 105 -20.47 5.20 -7.59
N ILE A 106 -20.75 4.48 -8.67
CA ILE A 106 -21.85 3.51 -8.74
C ILE A 106 -21.64 2.31 -7.79
N ALA A 107 -20.40 1.87 -7.60
CA ALA A 107 -20.09 0.76 -6.70
C ALA A 107 -20.32 1.14 -5.24
N LEU A 108 -20.05 2.40 -4.87
CA LEU A 108 -20.33 2.92 -3.54
C LEU A 108 -21.83 3.09 -3.30
N ASP A 109 -22.57 3.56 -4.30
CA ASP A 109 -24.03 3.70 -4.22
C ASP A 109 -24.71 2.34 -3.98
N LEU A 110 -24.31 1.32 -4.76
CA LEU A 110 -24.76 -0.07 -4.58
C LEU A 110 -24.43 -0.64 -3.20
N SER A 111 -23.30 -0.22 -2.60
CA SER A 111 -22.91 -0.69 -1.25
C SER A 111 -23.83 -0.16 -0.14
N ARG A 112 -24.54 0.96 -0.37
CA ARG A 112 -25.54 1.50 0.57
C ARG A 112 -26.88 0.79 0.42
N LEU A 113 -27.22 0.38 -0.80
CA LEU A 113 -28.49 -0.26 -1.13
C LEU A 113 -28.53 -1.74 -0.74
N SER A 114 -27.38 -2.43 -0.74
CA SER A 114 -27.31 -3.87 -0.45
C SER A 114 -26.29 -4.20 0.65
N PRO A 115 -26.71 -4.86 1.74
CA PRO A 115 -25.80 -5.27 2.81
C PRO A 115 -24.75 -6.26 2.31
N TRP A 116 -25.08 -7.11 1.33
CA TRP A 116 -24.14 -8.04 0.73
C TRP A 116 -23.03 -7.34 -0.06
N ILE A 117 -23.37 -6.26 -0.79
CA ILE A 117 -22.38 -5.46 -1.51
C ILE A 117 -21.50 -4.70 -0.51
N ASN A 118 -22.07 -4.25 0.61
CA ASN A 118 -21.30 -3.64 1.70
C ASN A 118 -20.27 -4.62 2.29
N VAL A 119 -20.66 -5.87 2.56
CA VAL A 119 -19.73 -6.91 3.02
C VAL A 119 -18.67 -7.21 1.96
N ALA A 120 -19.06 -7.32 0.69
CA ALA A 120 -18.13 -7.54 -0.42
C ALA A 120 -17.08 -6.42 -0.53
N LYS A 121 -17.47 -5.16 -0.31
CA LYS A 121 -16.56 -4.00 -0.22
C LYS A 121 -15.48 -4.20 0.83
N TYR A 122 -15.86 -4.54 2.06
CA TYR A 122 -14.89 -4.75 3.12
C TYR A 122 -13.95 -5.91 2.82
N ILE A 123 -14.47 -7.04 2.35
CA ILE A 123 -13.66 -8.23 2.04
C ILE A 123 -12.66 -7.94 0.92
N THR A 124 -13.13 -7.36 -0.19
CA THR A 124 -12.27 -7.10 -1.36
C THR A 124 -11.19 -6.07 -1.07
N VAL A 125 -11.50 -4.99 -0.33
CA VAL A 125 -10.51 -3.99 0.07
C VAL A 125 -9.49 -4.55 1.06
N LEU A 126 -9.93 -5.41 1.99
CA LEU A 126 -9.03 -6.09 2.92
C LEU A 126 -8.09 -7.07 2.19
N LEU A 127 -8.61 -7.81 1.20
CA LEU A 127 -7.80 -8.66 0.32
C LEU A 127 -6.84 -7.85 -0.56
N ALA A 128 -7.24 -6.68 -1.04
CA ALA A 128 -6.37 -5.77 -1.79
C ALA A 128 -5.19 -5.30 -0.92
N GLY A 129 -5.45 -4.94 0.34
CA GLY A 129 -4.43 -4.56 1.31
C GLY A 129 -3.46 -5.71 1.61
N LEU A 130 -3.99 -6.91 1.87
CA LEU A 130 -3.18 -8.11 2.12
C LEU A 130 -2.28 -8.42 0.91
N SER A 131 -2.86 -8.45 -0.29
CA SER A 131 -2.18 -8.71 -1.55
C SER A 131 -1.06 -7.70 -1.79
N THR A 132 -1.32 -6.40 -1.57
CA THR A 132 -0.32 -5.34 -1.70
C THR A 132 0.83 -5.53 -0.73
N GLY A 133 0.54 -5.75 0.55
CA GLY A 133 1.60 -5.90 1.55
C GLY A 133 2.48 -7.13 1.27
N VAL A 134 1.90 -8.23 0.76
CA VAL A 134 2.67 -9.39 0.30
C VAL A 134 3.46 -9.03 -0.96
N ALA A 135 2.84 -8.42 -1.96
CA ALA A 135 3.48 -8.03 -3.22
C ALA A 135 4.69 -7.11 -3.01
N LEU A 136 4.65 -6.17 -2.05
CA LEU A 136 5.76 -5.27 -1.71
C LEU A 136 7.02 -5.98 -1.17
N ARG A 137 6.86 -7.20 -0.65
CA ARG A 137 7.97 -8.04 -0.15
C ARG A 137 8.55 -8.94 -1.22
N VAL A 138 7.75 -9.27 -2.23
CA VAL A 138 8.01 -10.39 -3.12
C VAL A 138 8.35 -9.92 -4.53
N SER A 139 7.78 -8.79 -4.96
CA SER A 139 7.95 -8.23 -6.29
C SER A 139 9.24 -7.41 -6.43
N ALA A 140 9.76 -7.35 -7.65
CA ALA A 140 10.83 -6.43 -8.01
C ALA A 140 10.35 -4.97 -7.88
N TRP A 141 11.25 -4.09 -7.44
CA TRP A 141 10.91 -2.69 -7.20
C TRP A 141 10.36 -1.95 -8.44
N PRO A 142 10.81 -2.20 -9.70
CA PRO A 142 10.27 -1.49 -10.85
C PRO A 142 8.81 -1.87 -11.14
N ILE A 143 8.44 -3.13 -10.91
CA ILE A 143 7.07 -3.62 -11.11
C ILE A 143 6.13 -2.95 -10.11
N VAL A 144 6.55 -2.86 -8.84
CA VAL A 144 5.78 -2.13 -7.81
C VAL A 144 5.64 -0.65 -8.17
N LEU A 145 6.69 -0.02 -8.70
CA LEU A 145 6.64 1.37 -9.13
C LEU A 145 5.66 1.58 -10.29
N PHE A 146 5.61 0.66 -11.25
CA PHE A 146 4.66 0.71 -12.37
C PHE A 146 3.21 0.62 -11.88
N PHE A 147 2.85 -0.40 -11.09
CA PHE A 147 1.49 -0.55 -10.57
C PHE A 147 1.11 0.56 -9.59
N GLY A 148 2.03 0.94 -8.70
CA GLY A 148 1.82 2.04 -7.76
C GLY A 148 1.67 3.38 -8.47
N GLY A 149 2.45 3.62 -9.52
CA GLY A 149 2.32 4.80 -10.38
C GLY A 149 0.97 4.85 -11.09
N ASN A 150 0.47 3.72 -11.58
CA ASN A 150 -0.89 3.62 -12.14
C ASN A 150 -1.97 3.97 -11.10
N VAL A 151 -1.85 3.50 -9.86
CA VAL A 151 -2.78 3.86 -8.77
C VAL A 151 -2.75 5.36 -8.47
N VAL A 152 -1.56 5.97 -8.43
CA VAL A 152 -1.39 7.42 -8.24
C VAL A 152 -2.04 8.20 -9.37
N TRP A 153 -1.77 7.80 -10.62
CA TRP A 153 -2.37 8.41 -11.81
C TRP A 153 -3.89 8.31 -11.81
N MET A 154 -4.44 7.12 -11.52
CA MET A 154 -5.88 6.92 -11.36
C MET A 154 -6.45 7.83 -10.28
N GLY A 155 -5.83 7.88 -9.10
CA GLY A 155 -6.30 8.70 -7.99
C GLY A 155 -6.35 10.19 -8.35
N LEU A 156 -5.32 10.72 -9.01
CA LEU A 156 -5.32 12.10 -9.51
C LEU A 156 -6.44 12.33 -10.53
N THR A 157 -6.61 11.42 -11.49
CA THR A 157 -7.61 11.53 -12.55
C THR A 157 -9.04 11.51 -11.99
N PHE A 158 -9.34 10.55 -11.10
CA PHE A 158 -10.63 10.49 -10.42
C PHE A 158 -10.85 11.69 -9.49
N GLY A 159 -9.79 12.17 -8.84
CA GLY A 159 -9.85 13.38 -8.02
C GLY A 159 -10.25 14.60 -8.85
N MET A 160 -9.63 14.80 -10.02
CA MET A 160 -9.97 15.89 -10.94
C MET A 160 -11.41 15.75 -11.43
N LEU A 161 -11.81 14.55 -11.83
CA LEU A 161 -13.18 14.29 -12.27
C LEU A 161 -14.22 14.64 -11.20
N PHE A 162 -13.96 14.37 -9.92
CA PHE A 162 -14.88 14.70 -8.83
C PHE A 162 -14.99 16.19 -8.54
N VAL A 163 -13.91 16.95 -8.79
CA VAL A 163 -13.89 18.40 -8.62
C VAL A 163 -14.58 19.10 -9.79
N ASP A 164 -14.31 18.65 -11.02
CA ASP A 164 -14.78 19.28 -12.25
C ASP A 164 -16.22 18.91 -12.61
N ALA A 165 -16.73 17.77 -12.13
CA ALA A 165 -18.11 17.38 -12.37
C ALA A 165 -19.10 18.37 -11.73
N GLU A 166 -19.82 19.11 -12.57
CA GLU A 166 -20.87 20.06 -12.17
C GLU A 166 -22.14 19.35 -11.69
N SER A 167 -22.32 18.08 -12.07
CA SER A 167 -23.44 17.23 -11.66
C SER A 167 -23.03 16.21 -10.58
N ARG A 168 -24.01 15.77 -9.80
CA ARG A 168 -23.82 14.73 -8.78
C ARG A 168 -23.58 13.39 -9.48
N LEU A 169 -22.39 12.84 -9.34
CA LEU A 169 -22.03 11.53 -9.90
C LEU A 169 -22.59 10.38 -9.06
N CYS A 170 -22.94 10.64 -7.80
CA CYS A 170 -23.58 9.69 -6.91
C CYS A 170 -24.99 10.20 -6.54
N ALA A 171 -26.02 9.38 -6.75
CA ALA A 171 -27.39 9.75 -6.43
C ALA A 171 -27.61 9.96 -4.91
N SER A 172 -26.88 9.22 -4.08
CA SER A 172 -27.04 9.26 -2.62
C SER A 172 -26.21 10.35 -1.89
N TYR A 173 -25.33 11.10 -2.56
CA TYR A 173 -24.41 12.05 -1.88
C TYR A 173 -24.57 13.51 -2.37
N LEU A 174 -24.15 14.46 -1.53
CA LEU A 174 -24.13 15.89 -1.85
C LEU A 174 -22.93 16.26 -2.73
N ILE A 175 -23.09 17.33 -3.52
CA ILE A 175 -22.06 17.82 -4.45
C ILE A 175 -20.83 18.41 -3.71
N ASP A 176 -21.04 19.06 -2.57
CA ASP A 176 -19.94 19.62 -1.77
C ASP A 176 -19.05 18.51 -1.18
N ASP A 177 -19.67 17.42 -0.73
CA ASP A 177 -18.98 16.22 -0.26
C ASP A 177 -18.17 15.54 -1.38
N GLN A 178 -18.67 15.57 -2.61
CA GLN A 178 -17.96 15.05 -3.79
C GLN A 178 -16.70 15.87 -4.08
N ARG A 179 -16.78 17.21 -4.01
CA ARG A 179 -15.60 18.08 -4.19
C ARG A 179 -14.56 17.86 -3.09
N MET A 180 -14.98 17.75 -1.83
CA MET A 180 -14.07 17.43 -0.73
C MET A 180 -13.40 16.06 -0.91
N ALA A 181 -14.16 15.05 -1.35
CA ALA A 181 -13.62 13.73 -1.68
C ALA A 181 -12.61 13.82 -2.83
N GLY A 182 -12.90 14.59 -3.87
CA GLY A 182 -12.02 14.82 -5.02
C GLY A 182 -10.68 15.45 -4.64
N VAL A 183 -10.71 16.59 -3.92
CA VAL A 183 -9.50 17.26 -3.43
C VAL A 183 -8.72 16.34 -2.49
N GLY A 184 -9.40 15.66 -1.56
CA GLY A 184 -8.77 14.70 -0.67
C GLY A 184 -8.06 13.57 -1.43
N LEU A 185 -8.70 13.04 -2.48
CA LEU A 185 -8.13 11.98 -3.29
C LEU A 185 -6.87 12.43 -4.04
N MET A 186 -6.85 13.66 -4.57
CA MET A 186 -5.65 14.23 -5.17
C MET A 186 -4.51 14.32 -4.15
N VAL A 187 -4.78 14.85 -2.96
CA VAL A 187 -3.78 14.98 -1.88
C VAL A 187 -3.23 13.61 -1.48
N TYR A 188 -4.10 12.61 -1.31
CA TYR A 188 -3.69 11.23 -1.02
C TYR A 188 -2.83 10.65 -2.15
N ALA A 189 -3.20 10.86 -3.41
CA ALA A 189 -2.46 10.36 -4.55
C ALA A 189 -1.07 11.00 -4.65
N MET A 190 -0.96 12.32 -4.43
CA MET A 190 0.33 13.02 -4.39
C MET A 190 1.21 12.51 -3.25
N ALA A 191 0.66 12.37 -2.05
CA ALA A 191 1.39 11.84 -0.89
C ALA A 191 1.87 10.40 -1.15
N LEU A 192 1.03 9.56 -1.74
CA LEU A 192 1.38 8.19 -2.13
C LEU A 192 2.46 8.17 -3.20
N GLY A 193 2.40 9.07 -4.19
CA GLY A 193 3.41 9.22 -5.24
C GLY A 193 4.78 9.60 -4.67
N VAL A 194 4.83 10.60 -3.78
CA VAL A 194 6.07 10.98 -3.08
C VAL A 194 6.62 9.81 -2.27
N TRP A 195 5.76 9.13 -1.49
CA TRP A 195 6.17 7.95 -0.73
C TRP A 195 6.72 6.83 -1.62
N LEU A 196 6.07 6.56 -2.76
CA LEU A 196 6.45 5.52 -3.70
C LEU A 196 7.80 5.83 -4.37
N LEU A 197 8.03 7.08 -4.77
CA LEU A 197 9.32 7.53 -5.32
C LEU A 197 10.45 7.39 -4.30
N VAL A 198 10.22 7.84 -3.07
CA VAL A 198 11.21 7.69 -1.98
C VAL A 198 11.47 6.22 -1.67
N TRP A 199 10.44 5.38 -1.67
CA TRP A 199 10.59 3.94 -1.48
C TRP A 199 11.38 3.28 -2.62
N ALA A 200 11.09 3.64 -3.88
CA ALA A 200 11.76 3.11 -5.05
C ALA A 200 13.24 3.52 -5.10
N ALA A 201 13.56 4.79 -4.84
CA ALA A 201 14.94 5.28 -4.76
C ALA A 201 15.75 4.49 -3.72
N ARG A 202 15.21 4.31 -2.51
CA ARG A 202 15.87 3.51 -1.45
C ARG A 202 16.06 2.04 -1.84
N ARG A 203 15.24 1.48 -2.73
CA ARG A 203 15.38 0.10 -3.22
C ARG A 203 16.39 0.00 -4.35
N ALA A 204 16.46 1.01 -5.22
CA ALA A 204 17.48 1.12 -6.26
C ALA A 204 18.87 1.21 -5.64
N ASP A 205 19.09 2.12 -4.69
CA ASP A 205 20.38 2.30 -4.00
C ASP A 205 20.89 0.99 -3.35
N ARG A 206 19.98 0.24 -2.73
CA ARG A 206 20.31 -1.06 -2.11
C ARG A 206 20.66 -2.12 -3.15
N ALA A 207 20.00 -2.11 -4.31
CA ALA A 207 20.28 -3.05 -5.38
C ALA A 207 21.67 -2.79 -5.98
N ASP A 208 22.04 -1.52 -6.14
CA ASP A 208 23.35 -1.14 -6.68
C ASP A 208 24.49 -1.43 -5.68
N SER A 209 24.28 -1.09 -4.40
CA SER A 209 25.24 -1.44 -3.33
C SER A 209 25.51 -2.94 -3.23
N ALA A 210 24.48 -3.78 -3.46
CA ALA A 210 24.62 -5.23 -3.42
C ALA A 210 25.41 -5.77 -4.62
N LYS A 211 25.23 -5.19 -5.81
CA LYS A 211 26.02 -5.55 -7.01
C LYS A 211 27.49 -5.21 -6.83
N GLU A 212 27.79 -4.02 -6.29
CA GLU A 212 29.16 -3.57 -6.04
C GLU A 212 29.88 -4.45 -5.00
N SER A 213 29.19 -4.84 -3.92
CA SER A 213 29.72 -5.77 -2.92
C SER A 213 30.00 -7.15 -3.50
N ALA A 214 29.13 -7.65 -4.39
CA ALA A 214 29.34 -8.93 -5.06
C ALA A 214 30.53 -8.88 -6.04
N ALA A 215 30.66 -7.80 -6.83
CA ALA A 215 31.79 -7.61 -7.73
C ALA A 215 33.14 -7.55 -6.97
N THR A 216 33.15 -6.88 -5.81
CA THR A 216 34.35 -6.80 -4.95
C THR A 216 34.75 -8.17 -4.39
N ALA A 217 33.77 -8.98 -3.98
CA ALA A 217 34.02 -10.33 -3.47
C ALA A 217 34.55 -11.30 -4.55
N VAL A 218 34.06 -11.19 -5.79
CA VAL A 218 34.56 -11.97 -6.93
C VAL A 218 36.01 -11.61 -7.24
N ASN A 219 36.32 -10.31 -7.38
CA ASN A 219 37.68 -9.85 -7.66
C ASN A 219 38.68 -10.25 -6.55
N ALA A 220 38.26 -10.25 -5.28
CA ALA A 220 39.11 -10.69 -4.17
C ALA A 220 39.37 -12.21 -4.18
N GLY A 221 38.40 -13.01 -4.64
CA GLY A 221 38.58 -14.46 -4.81
C GLY A 221 39.52 -14.82 -5.96
N GLU A 222 39.48 -14.06 -7.06
CA GLU A 222 40.37 -14.27 -8.20
C GLU A 222 41.84 -13.92 -7.88
N MET A 223 42.10 -12.88 -7.08
CA MET A 223 43.47 -12.55 -6.64
C MET A 223 44.07 -13.63 -5.73
N GLY A 224 43.27 -14.23 -4.84
CA GLY A 224 43.74 -15.31 -3.96
C GLY A 224 44.05 -16.63 -4.68
N SER A 225 43.49 -16.84 -5.88
CA SER A 225 43.74 -18.04 -6.70
C SER A 225 44.97 -17.89 -7.62
N GLN A 226 45.51 -16.68 -7.82
CA GLN A 226 46.72 -16.48 -8.63
C GLN A 226 48.02 -16.50 -7.82
N GLU A 227 47.95 -16.45 -6.49
CA GLU A 227 49.12 -16.58 -5.60
C GLU A 227 49.40 -18.03 -5.14
N GLN A 228 48.64 -19.01 -5.64
CA GLN A 228 48.87 -20.46 -5.42
C GLN A 228 49.41 -21.12 -6.69
#